data_AF-A0A352Y0C3-F1
#
_entry.id   AF-A0A352Y0C3-F1
#
_cell.length_a   1.000
_cell.length_b   1.000
_cell.length_c   1.000
_cell.angle_alpha   90.00
_cell.angle_beta   90.00
_cell.angle_gamma   90.00
#
_symmetry.space_group_name_H-M   'P 1'
#
loop_
_entity.id
_entity.type
_entity.pdbx_description
1 polymer ?
#
loop_
_entity_poly.entity_id
_entity_poly.type
_entity_poly.pdbx_seq_one_letter_code
_entity_poly.pdbx_strand_id
1 'polypeptide(L)'
;GADVWWMSYLLMRDAVMLITFALSWIMFQPNIVASAALPITGSLAALFLLLGLAVKLSRRVDDDIAAYRLATVFIVLGATLYYGPLVFAVEAASQSYLAGFAQFFTSNTNVPVALGIMWVSLAGVVAVAGWLFIRAWMSANRSMTQRVAAQKTPPAKEPLPAM
;
A
#
# COMPACT_ATOMS: atom_id res chain seq x y z
N GLY A 1 16.31 14.50 21.80
CA GLY A 1 15.86 13.30 22.54
C GLY A 1 14.57 12.75 21.97
N ALA A 2 13.44 13.40 22.25
CA ALA A 2 12.11 12.94 21.82
C ALA A 2 11.91 12.87 20.28
N ASP A 3 12.58 13.74 19.52
CA ASP A 3 12.38 13.85 18.06
C ASP A 3 12.99 12.70 17.26
N VAL A 4 14.21 12.27 17.59
CA VAL A 4 14.91 11.18 16.86
C VAL A 4 14.16 9.86 17.00
N TRP A 5 13.72 9.51 18.22
CA TRP A 5 12.94 8.29 18.46
C TRP A 5 11.60 8.30 17.72
N TRP A 6 10.92 9.45 17.71
CA TRP A 6 9.66 9.62 17.02
C TRP A 6 9.82 9.48 15.50
N MET A 7 10.80 10.16 14.91
CA MET A 7 11.07 10.08 13.47
C MET A 7 11.54 8.69 13.04
N SER A 8 12.39 8.03 13.84
CA SER A 8 12.78 6.63 13.58
C SER A 8 11.58 5.68 13.60
N TYR A 9 10.66 5.85 14.55
CA TYR A 9 9.44 5.04 14.61
C TYR A 9 8.56 5.23 13.36
N LEU A 10 8.31 6.47 12.94
CA LEU A 10 7.53 6.76 11.73
C LEU A 10 8.16 6.16 10.47
N LEU A 11 9.49 6.30 10.34
CA LEU A 11 10.24 5.73 9.22
C LEU A 11 10.15 4.20 9.19
N MET A 12 10.36 3.52 10.32
CA MET A 12 10.27 2.06 10.39
C MET A 12 8.85 1.57 10.07
N ARG A 13 7.80 2.22 10.60
CA ARG A 13 6.40 1.89 10.31
C ARG A 13 6.11 1.93 8.81
N ASP A 14 6.54 2.99 8.14
CA ASP A 14 6.25 3.19 6.72
C ASP A 14 7.15 2.32 5.83
N ALA A 15 8.40 2.08 6.24
CA ALA A 15 9.30 1.14 5.60
C ALA A 15 8.76 -0.30 5.66
N VAL A 16 8.24 -0.74 6.81
CA VAL A 16 7.62 -2.06 6.95
C VAL A 16 6.46 -2.20 5.98
N MET A 17 5.56 -1.22 5.89
CA MET A 17 4.44 -1.28 4.94
C MET A 17 4.92 -1.39 3.48
N LEU A 18 5.94 -0.61 3.10
CA LEU A 18 6.51 -0.66 1.75
C LEU A 18 7.18 -2.01 1.45
N ILE A 19 7.96 -2.54 2.40
CA ILE A 19 8.63 -3.84 2.25
C ILE A 19 7.60 -4.96 2.16
N THR A 20 6.57 -4.96 3.04
CA THR A 20 5.49 -5.94 2.99
C THR A 20 4.77 -5.90 1.64
N PHE A 21 4.52 -4.71 1.10
CA PHE A 21 3.93 -4.57 -0.22
C PHE A 21 4.86 -5.11 -1.33
N ALA A 22 6.16 -4.80 -1.29
CA ALA A 22 7.12 -5.34 -2.26
C ALA A 22 7.20 -6.87 -2.21
N LEU A 23 7.22 -7.47 -1.01
CA LEU A 23 7.22 -8.92 -0.84
C LEU A 23 5.91 -9.56 -1.30
N SER A 24 4.80 -8.84 -1.23
CA SER A 24 3.49 -9.34 -1.67
C SER A 24 3.36 -9.55 -3.19
N TRP A 25 4.35 -9.13 -4.00
CA TRP A 25 4.34 -9.34 -5.46
C TRP A 25 4.25 -10.80 -5.88
N ILE A 26 4.73 -11.71 -5.02
CA ILE A 26 4.60 -13.15 -5.24
C ILE A 26 3.14 -13.58 -5.39
N MET A 27 2.20 -12.87 -4.74
CA MET A 27 0.76 -13.15 -4.78
C MET A 27 0.10 -12.73 -6.10
N PHE A 28 0.83 -12.07 -6.99
CA PHE A 28 0.37 -11.70 -8.34
C PHE A 28 0.97 -12.59 -9.44
N GLN A 29 1.72 -13.63 -9.07
CA GLN A 29 2.26 -14.60 -10.02
C GLN A 29 1.24 -15.73 -10.27
N PRO A 30 0.68 -15.87 -11.50
CA PRO A 30 -0.37 -16.84 -11.76
C PRO A 30 0.05 -18.28 -11.47
N ASN A 31 1.30 -18.64 -11.81
CA ASN A 31 1.84 -19.97 -11.56
C ASN A 31 1.90 -20.29 -10.06
N ILE A 32 2.32 -19.32 -9.24
CA ILE A 32 2.45 -19.51 -7.79
C ILE A 32 1.06 -19.59 -7.14
N VAL A 33 0.13 -18.71 -7.51
CA VAL A 33 -1.24 -18.72 -6.98
C VAL A 33 -1.95 -20.05 -7.29
N ALA A 34 -1.70 -20.63 -8.47
CA ALA A 34 -2.32 -21.89 -8.88
C ALA A 34 -1.70 -23.14 -8.25
N SER A 35 -0.41 -23.11 -7.90
CA SER A 35 0.34 -24.31 -7.48
C SER A 35 0.66 -24.35 -5.98
N ALA A 36 0.89 -23.19 -5.35
CA ALA A 36 1.24 -23.10 -3.94
C ALA A 36 -0.02 -22.97 -3.05
N ALA A 37 0.06 -23.51 -1.83
CA ALA A 37 -0.99 -23.38 -0.83
C ALA A 37 -0.92 -21.99 -0.17
N LEU A 38 -1.51 -20.99 -0.81
CA LEU A 38 -1.53 -19.60 -0.34
C LEU A 38 -2.93 -19.19 0.12
N PRO A 39 -3.06 -18.15 0.96
CA PRO A 39 -4.35 -17.56 1.29
C PRO A 39 -5.06 -17.08 0.02
N ILE A 40 -6.31 -17.52 -0.20
CA ILE A 40 -7.07 -17.24 -1.43
C ILE A 40 -7.25 -15.74 -1.74
N THR A 41 -7.25 -14.90 -0.71
CA THR A 41 -7.39 -13.43 -0.78
C THR A 41 -6.04 -12.68 -0.67
N GLY A 42 -4.90 -13.38 -0.76
CA GLY A 42 -3.58 -12.78 -0.56
C GLY A 42 -3.28 -11.59 -1.50
N SER A 43 -3.70 -11.69 -2.76
CA SER A 43 -3.58 -10.61 -3.76
C SER A 43 -4.49 -9.41 -3.45
N LEU A 44 -5.69 -9.66 -2.90
CA LEU A 44 -6.59 -8.61 -2.46
C LEU A 44 -6.05 -7.88 -1.22
N ALA A 45 -5.47 -8.61 -0.28
CA ALA A 45 -4.79 -8.03 0.88
C ALA A 45 -3.66 -7.07 0.46
N ALA A 46 -2.88 -7.44 -0.56
CA ALA A 46 -1.84 -6.60 -1.13
C ALA A 46 -2.40 -5.30 -1.74
N LEU A 47 -3.55 -5.36 -2.43
CA LEU A 47 -4.24 -4.17 -2.94
C LEU A 47 -4.69 -3.24 -1.81
N PHE A 48 -5.27 -3.77 -0.74
CA PHE A 48 -5.66 -2.96 0.42
C PHE A 48 -4.45 -2.33 1.11
N LEU A 49 -3.32 -3.04 1.19
CA LEU A 49 -2.07 -2.47 1.69
C LEU A 49 -1.59 -1.30 0.82
N LEU A 50 -1.66 -1.44 -0.52
CA LEU A 50 -1.35 -0.35 -1.44
C LEU A 50 -2.28 0.85 -1.26
N LEU A 51 -3.58 0.62 -1.07
CA LEU A 51 -4.54 1.69 -0.82
C LEU A 51 -4.19 2.45 0.47
N GLY A 52 -3.80 1.75 1.52
CA GLY A 52 -3.28 2.36 2.75
C GLY A 52 -2.03 3.23 2.50
N LEU A 53 -1.07 2.72 1.73
CA LEU A 53 0.11 3.48 1.30
C LEU A 53 -0.25 4.69 0.42
N ALA A 54 -1.18 4.53 -0.52
CA ALA A 54 -1.62 5.58 -1.42
C ALA A 54 -2.25 6.74 -0.65
N VAL A 55 -2.97 6.45 0.43
CA VAL A 55 -3.57 7.47 1.31
C VAL A 55 -2.49 8.23 2.07
N LYS A 56 -1.51 7.52 2.63
CA LYS A 56 -0.33 8.14 3.28
C LYS A 56 0.48 9.03 2.34
N LEU A 57 0.66 8.62 1.09
CA LEU A 57 1.39 9.41 0.09
C LEU A 57 0.58 10.60 -0.45
N SER A 58 -0.75 10.54 -0.38
CA SER A 58 -1.62 11.54 -1.01
C SER A 58 -2.23 12.54 -0.03
N ARG A 59 -2.24 12.25 1.27
CA ARG A 59 -2.84 13.09 2.31
C ARG A 59 -1.93 13.18 3.52
N ARG A 60 -2.07 14.26 4.30
CA ARG A 60 -1.39 14.42 5.59
C ARG A 60 -2.11 13.58 6.64
N VAL A 61 -1.79 12.29 6.67
CA VAL A 61 -2.44 11.32 7.55
C VAL A 61 -2.30 11.67 9.03
N ASP A 62 -1.23 12.36 9.42
CA ASP A 62 -1.00 12.74 10.82
C ASP A 62 -1.79 14.00 11.24
N ASP A 63 -2.23 14.83 10.27
CA ASP A 63 -2.96 16.09 10.53
C ASP A 63 -4.47 15.98 10.26
N ASP A 64 -4.92 14.99 9.46
CA ASP A 64 -6.31 14.81 9.05
C ASP A 64 -6.89 13.48 9.58
N ILE A 65 -7.87 13.60 10.48
CA ILE A 65 -8.59 12.48 11.10
C ILE A 65 -9.23 11.56 10.06
N ALA A 66 -9.79 12.12 8.97
CA ALA A 66 -10.44 11.32 7.94
C ALA A 66 -9.42 10.49 7.15
N ALA A 67 -8.27 11.08 6.81
CA ALA A 67 -7.17 10.39 6.16
C ALA A 67 -6.58 9.28 7.06
N TYR A 68 -6.42 9.55 8.36
CA TYR A 68 -5.99 8.57 9.35
C TYR A 68 -6.93 7.37 9.45
N ARG A 69 -8.24 7.62 9.57
CA ARG A 69 -9.25 6.55 9.63
C ARG A 69 -9.21 5.69 8.38
N LEU A 70 -9.12 6.32 7.22
CA LEU A 70 -9.16 5.62 5.94
C LEU A 70 -7.88 4.78 5.69
N ALA A 71 -6.71 5.31 6.02
CA ALA A 71 -5.46 4.54 5.99
C ALA A 71 -5.53 3.35 6.97
N THR A 72 -6.02 3.56 8.18
CA THR A 72 -6.18 2.51 9.20
C THR A 72 -7.15 1.43 8.73
N VAL A 73 -8.31 1.79 8.18
CA VAL A 73 -9.29 0.83 7.64
C VAL A 73 -8.67 -0.04 6.56
N PHE A 74 -7.93 0.54 5.62
CA PHE A 74 -7.27 -0.25 4.57
C PHE A 74 -6.19 -1.18 5.11
N ILE A 75 -5.40 -0.74 6.09
CA ILE A 75 -4.39 -1.60 6.72
C ILE A 75 -5.06 -2.76 7.46
N VAL A 76 -6.11 -2.48 8.25
CA VAL A 76 -6.83 -3.50 9.01
C VAL A 76 -7.51 -4.48 8.06
N LEU A 77 -8.23 -4.00 7.04
CA LEU A 77 -8.85 -4.87 6.04
C LEU A 77 -7.82 -5.72 5.30
N GLY A 78 -6.69 -5.14 4.87
CA GLY A 78 -5.62 -5.88 4.24
C GLY A 78 -5.05 -6.97 5.16
N ALA A 79 -4.80 -6.65 6.42
CA ALA A 79 -4.33 -7.61 7.42
C ALA A 79 -5.36 -8.73 7.66
N THR A 80 -6.64 -8.39 7.83
CA THR A 80 -7.71 -9.39 8.02
C THR A 80 -7.86 -10.30 6.82
N LEU A 81 -7.81 -9.75 5.61
CA LEU A 81 -7.88 -10.51 4.36
C LEU A 81 -6.67 -11.41 4.14
N TYR A 82 -5.52 -11.12 4.75
CA TYR A 82 -4.38 -12.02 4.70
C TYR A 82 -4.44 -13.07 5.82
N TYR A 83 -4.50 -12.60 7.06
CA TYR A 83 -4.40 -13.47 8.24
C TYR A 83 -5.62 -14.34 8.45
N GLY A 84 -6.85 -13.88 8.15
CA GLY A 84 -8.04 -14.69 8.33
C GLY A 84 -7.97 -15.98 7.52
N PRO A 85 -7.83 -15.89 6.19
CA PRO A 85 -7.69 -17.06 5.34
C PRO A 85 -6.40 -17.84 5.59
N LEU A 86 -5.29 -17.19 5.98
CA LEU A 86 -4.06 -17.90 6.38
C LEU A 86 -4.31 -18.82 7.59
N VAL A 87 -4.92 -18.30 8.66
CA VAL A 87 -5.22 -19.07 9.87
C VAL A 87 -6.16 -20.23 9.53
N PHE A 88 -7.21 -20.00 8.76
CA PHE A 88 -8.13 -21.08 8.41
C PHE A 88 -7.55 -22.08 7.39
N ALA A 89 -6.69 -21.64 6.47
CA ALA A 89 -6.03 -22.53 5.53
C ALA A 89 -4.97 -23.41 6.20
N VAL A 90 -4.19 -22.85 7.14
CA VAL A 90 -3.06 -23.55 7.76
C VAL A 90 -3.48 -24.29 9.03
N GLU A 91 -4.16 -23.63 9.95
CA GLU A 91 -4.51 -24.23 11.25
C GLU A 91 -5.63 -25.26 11.11
N ALA A 92 -6.65 -24.99 10.28
CA ALA A 92 -7.74 -25.96 10.10
C ALA A 92 -7.30 -27.18 9.28
N ALA A 93 -6.25 -27.06 8.45
CA ALA A 93 -5.66 -28.20 7.73
C ALA A 93 -4.96 -29.20 8.66
N SER A 94 -4.56 -28.78 9.87
CA SER A 94 -4.03 -29.69 10.89
C SER A 94 -5.08 -30.63 11.48
N GLN A 95 -6.37 -30.36 11.25
CA GLN A 95 -7.50 -31.12 11.78
C GLN A 95 -8.22 -31.86 10.65
N SER A 96 -8.19 -33.19 10.66
CA SER A 96 -8.75 -34.03 9.60
C SER A 96 -10.25 -33.78 9.34
N TYR A 97 -11.02 -33.44 10.36
CA TYR A 97 -12.45 -33.14 10.26
C TYR A 97 -12.77 -31.73 9.72
N LEU A 98 -11.78 -30.81 9.69
CA LEU A 98 -11.91 -29.46 9.11
C LEU A 98 -11.19 -29.30 7.77
N ALA A 99 -10.63 -30.38 7.22
CA ALA A 99 -9.86 -30.34 5.99
C ALA A 99 -10.64 -29.70 4.81
N GLY A 100 -11.94 -29.99 4.69
CA GLY A 100 -12.79 -29.36 3.67
C GLY A 100 -12.99 -27.86 3.87
N PHE A 101 -12.98 -27.39 5.12
CA PHE A 101 -13.06 -25.96 5.45
C PHE A 101 -11.75 -25.24 5.12
N ALA A 102 -10.59 -25.86 5.39
CA ALA A 102 -9.28 -25.30 5.03
C ALA A 102 -9.10 -25.16 3.49
N GLN A 103 -9.59 -26.14 2.73
CA GLN A 103 -9.52 -26.12 1.26
C GLN A 103 -10.22 -24.90 0.67
N PHE A 104 -11.33 -24.42 1.25
CA PHE A 104 -12.05 -23.24 0.77
C PHE A 104 -11.19 -21.96 0.80
N PHE A 105 -10.27 -21.85 1.76
CA PHE A 105 -9.41 -20.67 1.95
C PHE A 105 -8.04 -20.79 1.28
N THR A 106 -7.74 -21.93 0.65
CA THR A 106 -6.45 -22.22 0.03
C THR A 106 -6.52 -22.02 -1.49
N SER A 107 -5.52 -21.36 -2.07
CA SER A 107 -5.52 -20.94 -3.48
C SER A 107 -5.40 -22.10 -4.46
N ASN A 108 -4.56 -23.09 -4.19
CA ASN A 108 -4.30 -24.23 -5.09
C ASN A 108 -5.47 -25.23 -5.16
N THR A 109 -6.39 -25.21 -4.20
CA THR A 109 -7.62 -26.02 -4.23
C THR A 109 -8.79 -25.27 -4.86
N ASN A 110 -8.70 -23.95 -4.99
CA ASN A 110 -9.73 -23.08 -5.57
C ASN A 110 -9.15 -22.14 -6.64
N VAL A 111 -8.38 -22.71 -7.58
CA VAL A 111 -7.60 -21.97 -8.58
C VAL A 111 -8.43 -20.95 -9.38
N PRO A 112 -9.64 -21.27 -9.90
CA PRO A 112 -10.40 -20.28 -10.69
C PRO A 112 -10.76 -19.03 -9.89
N VAL A 113 -11.14 -19.20 -8.62
CA VAL A 113 -11.48 -18.09 -7.72
C VAL A 113 -10.24 -17.30 -7.35
N ALA A 114 -9.15 -17.99 -6.98
CA ALA A 114 -7.89 -17.37 -6.62
C ALA A 114 -7.31 -16.52 -7.76
N LEU A 115 -7.32 -17.05 -8.99
CA LEU A 115 -6.89 -16.32 -10.19
C LEU A 115 -7.83 -15.15 -10.51
N GLY A 116 -9.15 -15.32 -10.35
CA GLY A 116 -10.12 -14.24 -10.51
C GLY A 116 -9.82 -13.06 -9.58
N ILE A 117 -9.65 -13.35 -8.28
CA ILE A 117 -9.30 -12.33 -7.27
C ILE A 117 -7.95 -11.69 -7.59
N MET A 118 -6.96 -12.49 -8.01
CA MET A 118 -5.63 -12.00 -8.38
C MET A 118 -5.70 -10.99 -9.53
N TRP A 119 -6.40 -11.30 -10.63
CA TRP A 119 -6.48 -10.41 -11.78
C TRP A 119 -7.24 -9.11 -11.47
N VAL A 120 -8.34 -9.21 -10.72
CA VAL A 120 -9.09 -8.03 -10.27
C VAL A 120 -8.21 -7.16 -9.37
N SER A 121 -7.48 -7.77 -8.43
CA SER A 121 -6.60 -7.06 -7.52
C SER A 121 -5.43 -6.43 -8.26
N LEU A 122 -4.85 -7.11 -9.26
CA LEU A 122 -3.76 -6.60 -10.09
C LEU A 122 -4.22 -5.39 -10.91
N ALA A 123 -5.41 -5.45 -11.51
CA ALA A 123 -6.00 -4.30 -12.20
C ALA A 123 -6.16 -3.10 -11.24
N GLY A 124 -6.61 -3.35 -10.01
CA GLY A 124 -6.66 -2.35 -8.95
C GLY A 124 -5.30 -1.76 -8.60
N VAL A 125 -4.26 -2.61 -8.48
CA VAL A 125 -2.88 -2.18 -8.20
C VAL A 125 -2.38 -1.26 -9.31
N VAL A 126 -2.57 -1.64 -10.57
CA VAL A 126 -2.16 -0.83 -11.73
C VAL A 126 -2.91 0.51 -11.74
N ALA A 127 -4.22 0.52 -11.46
CA ALA A 127 -5.00 1.74 -11.40
C ALA A 127 -4.50 2.70 -10.30
N VAL A 128 -4.26 2.20 -9.10
CA VAL A 128 -3.78 3.01 -7.97
C VAL A 128 -2.35 3.50 -8.19
N ALA A 129 -1.46 2.63 -8.68
CA ALA A 129 -0.08 3.00 -8.99
C ALA A 129 -0.01 4.05 -10.11
N GLY A 130 -0.82 3.89 -11.16
CA GLY A 130 -0.95 4.87 -12.24
C GLY A 130 -1.46 6.23 -11.72
N TRP A 131 -2.47 6.23 -10.86
CA TRP A 131 -2.98 7.45 -10.22
C TRP A 131 -1.91 8.15 -9.38
N LEU A 132 -1.17 7.40 -8.55
CA LEU A 132 -0.06 7.96 -7.75
C LEU A 132 1.03 8.55 -8.64
N PHE A 133 1.40 7.87 -9.72
CA PHE A 133 2.41 8.32 -10.67
C PHE A 133 2.01 9.65 -11.33
N ILE A 134 0.78 9.73 -11.85
CA ILE A 134 0.26 10.96 -12.49
C ILE A 134 0.26 12.11 -11.49
N ARG A 135 -0.18 11.85 -10.25
CA ARG A 135 -0.20 12.86 -9.19
C ARG A 135 1.20 13.35 -8.83
N ALA A 136 2.14 12.42 -8.64
CA ALA A 136 3.54 12.75 -8.35
C ALA A 136 4.13 13.59 -9.48
N TRP A 137 3.87 13.20 -10.73
CA TRP A 137 4.36 13.94 -11.89
C TRP A 137 3.79 15.37 -11.95
N MET A 138 2.47 15.53 -11.80
CA MET A 138 1.87 16.87 -11.74
C MET A 138 2.45 17.74 -10.61
N SER A 139 2.74 17.14 -9.46
CA SER A 139 3.33 17.87 -8.33
C SER A 139 4.76 18.35 -8.61
N ALA A 140 5.58 17.51 -9.26
CA ALA A 140 6.94 17.85 -9.65
C ALA A 140 6.98 18.92 -10.75
N ASN A 141 6.05 18.87 -11.70
CA ASN A 141 5.89 19.93 -12.70
C ASN A 141 5.62 21.29 -12.07
N ARG A 142 4.67 21.36 -11.12
CA ARG A 142 4.32 22.61 -10.42
C ARG A 142 5.51 23.20 -9.67
N SER A 143 6.27 22.36 -8.97
CA SER A 143 7.43 22.83 -8.19
C SER A 143 8.56 23.32 -9.10
N MET A 144 8.79 22.68 -10.26
CA MET A 144 9.73 23.18 -11.26
C MET A 144 9.30 24.54 -11.83
N THR A 145 8.02 24.70 -12.21
CA THR A 145 7.51 25.99 -12.71
C THR A 145 7.69 27.11 -11.69
N GLN A 146 7.41 26.85 -10.40
CA GLN A 146 7.63 27.82 -9.33
C GLN A 146 9.10 28.22 -9.17
N ARG A 147 10.03 27.26 -9.24
CA ARG A 147 11.48 27.54 -9.18
C ARG A 147 11.95 28.40 -10.35
N VAL A 148 11.47 28.11 -11.56
CA VAL A 148 11.79 28.90 -12.76
C VAL A 148 11.22 30.32 -12.66
N ALA A 149 10.01 30.50 -12.13
CA ALA A 149 9.43 31.82 -11.90
C ALA A 149 10.20 32.63 -10.84
N ALA A 150 10.60 31.99 -9.74
CA ALA A 150 11.39 32.63 -8.69
C ALA A 150 12.75 33.12 -9.20
N GLN A 151 13.43 32.35 -10.06
CA GLN A 151 14.71 32.76 -10.67
C GLN A 151 14.58 33.98 -11.60
N LYS A 152 13.41 34.21 -12.20
CA LYS A 152 13.17 35.36 -13.09
C LYS A 152 12.91 36.66 -12.34
N THR A 153 12.66 36.62 -11.04
CA THR A 153 12.38 37.83 -10.23
C THR A 153 13.72 38.38 -9.71
N PRO A 154 14.18 39.56 -10.15
CA PRO A 154 15.43 40.13 -9.64
C PRO A 154 15.31 40.39 -8.12
N PRO A 155 16.40 40.25 -7.34
CA PRO A 155 16.37 40.61 -5.93
C PRO A 155 15.95 42.08 -5.80
N ALA A 156 14.98 42.34 -4.92
CA ALA A 156 14.54 43.69 -4.60
C ALA A 156 15.78 44.50 -4.18
N LYS A 157 16.05 45.61 -4.89
CA LYS A 157 17.14 46.52 -4.51
C LYS A 157 16.89 46.97 -3.09
N GLU A 158 17.81 46.67 -2.17
CA GLU A 158 17.77 47.20 -0.81
C GLU A 158 17.64 48.73 -0.90
N PRO A 159 16.69 49.35 -0.18
CA PRO A 159 16.62 50.79 -0.11
C PRO A 159 17.93 51.28 0.53
N LEU A 160 18.70 52.04 -0.25
CA LEU A 160 19.92 52.70 0.22
C LEU A 160 19.60 53.48 1.51
N PRO A 161 20.42 53.33 2.57
CA PRO A 161 20.21 54.09 3.79
C PRO A 161 20.27 55.58 3.47
N ALA A 162 19.25 56.32 3.90
CA ALA A 162 19.21 57.77 3.76
C ALA A 162 20.43 58.37 4.48
N MET A 163 21.26 59.07 3.70
CA MET A 163 22.39 59.86 4.23
C MET A 163 21.90 61.07 5.01
#